data_AF-A0A7K8SRW4-F1
#
_entry.id   AF-A0A7K8SRW4-F1
#
_cell.length_a   1.000
_cell.length_b   1.000
_cell.length_c   1.000
_cell.angle_alpha   90.00
_cell.angle_beta   90.00
_cell.angle_gamma   90.00
#
_symmetry.space_group_name_H-M   'P 1'
#
loop_
_entity.id
_entity.type
_entity.pdbx_description
1 polymer ?
#
loop_
_entity_poly.entity_id
_entity_poly.type
_entity_poly.pdbx_seq_one_letter_code
_entity_poly.pdbx_strand_id
1 'polypeptide(L)'
;MQSANVLLKKIVRSSVLPFAAQHGMKKDLFPLTRSLSLSLCLRQDNSCDPSEKVDLDAWKKVMKSGLQEEVGETVSERKELSSSAAAREMLEMWRLAGRSVPEDISEEQLKTFMECPSKSAQKKYLKYLYLKELYKKNDKRKIEEKKERRLEMQEQASKSDETKRNSFLCVWANSMDRAYSWRVAQSMTFGQPLVFDMSYEKEMSGREVANTVRQIVLSESFNRRSVDPFHIHFCNFQDDSLYHKEFIKHYREAWGKLLLTVTEQCYTDVFPKDKLIYLTADSPKVMKTFDHDKIYIIGSMVDRSIKTGVSLARAKRLGLETAALPLEKYLLWNSGAKNLTLDQMMHILLTLKDTGDWKKALEFVPKRKYCGFVSKPVHELKKTLSLINTLKLGKRREEVRKQFAKNYSKKLTQK
;
A
#
# COMPACT_ATOMS: atom_id res chain seq x y z
N MET A 1 -23.03 3.05 -64.28
CA MET A 1 -24.35 3.51 -63.82
C MET A 1 -24.20 4.16 -62.45
N GLN A 2 -25.13 5.04 -62.03
CA GLN A 2 -25.29 5.39 -60.62
C GLN A 2 -25.96 4.21 -59.86
N SER A 3 -26.13 4.13 -58.53
CA SER A 3 -25.99 5.09 -57.43
C SER A 3 -25.64 4.34 -56.13
N ALA A 4 -24.79 4.91 -55.26
CA ALA A 4 -24.76 4.64 -53.80
C ALA A 4 -23.75 5.54 -53.08
N ASN A 5 -24.06 6.83 -52.93
CA ASN A 5 -23.29 7.76 -52.10
C ASN A 5 -24.26 8.63 -51.29
N VAL A 6 -23.75 9.38 -50.31
CA VAL A 6 -24.50 10.25 -49.37
C VAL A 6 -25.24 9.53 -48.24
N LEU A 7 -24.56 9.35 -47.09
CA LEU A 7 -25.14 9.70 -45.76
C LEU A 7 -24.07 9.87 -44.65
N LEU A 8 -23.01 10.64 -44.93
CA LEU A 8 -22.01 11.06 -43.94
C LEU A 8 -21.84 12.59 -43.92
N LYS A 9 -22.70 13.30 -43.16
CA LYS A 9 -22.47 14.66 -42.62
C LYS A 9 -23.66 15.10 -41.75
N LYS A 10 -23.35 15.89 -40.70
CA LYS A 10 -24.22 16.22 -39.54
C LYS A 10 -24.45 14.96 -38.66
N ILE A 11 -24.43 15.03 -37.32
CA ILE A 11 -24.50 16.19 -36.42
C ILE A 11 -23.23 16.33 -35.58
N VAL A 12 -22.65 17.53 -35.57
CA VAL A 12 -21.82 18.05 -34.47
C VAL A 12 -22.32 19.46 -34.18
N ARG A 13 -23.00 19.66 -33.04
CA ARG A 13 -23.14 20.97 -32.36
C ARG A 13 -23.81 20.84 -30.99
N SER A 14 -23.15 21.46 -30.00
CA SER A 14 -23.72 22.13 -28.81
C SER A 14 -24.91 21.53 -28.05
N SER A 15 -24.65 21.10 -26.82
CA SER A 15 -25.55 21.34 -25.68
C SER A 15 -24.73 21.70 -24.43
N VAL A 16 -24.38 22.98 -24.31
CA VAL A 16 -23.93 23.56 -23.03
C VAL A 16 -25.15 23.75 -22.13
N LEU A 17 -24.97 23.61 -20.81
CA LEU A 17 -26.00 23.88 -19.81
C LEU A 17 -26.62 25.28 -20.00
N PRO A 18 -27.92 25.43 -19.71
CA PRO A 18 -28.24 26.02 -18.42
C PRO A 18 -29.41 25.36 -17.71
N PHE A 19 -29.36 25.36 -16.37
CA PHE A 19 -30.58 25.57 -15.58
C PHE A 19 -30.28 26.59 -14.48
N ALA A 20 -31.21 27.52 -14.26
CA ALA A 20 -30.95 28.72 -13.46
C ALA A 20 -31.22 28.50 -11.97
N ALA A 21 -30.56 29.29 -11.13
CA ALA A 21 -30.97 29.46 -9.75
C ALA A 21 -32.20 30.38 -9.66
N GLN A 22 -33.17 30.03 -8.82
CA GLN A 22 -34.11 31.00 -8.25
C GLN A 22 -34.25 30.78 -6.74
N HIS A 23 -34.64 31.85 -6.05
CA HIS A 23 -34.49 32.05 -4.62
C HIS A 23 -35.76 31.63 -3.86
N GLY A 24 -35.62 30.99 -2.70
CA GLY A 24 -36.75 30.67 -1.81
C GLY A 24 -36.30 30.58 -0.36
N MET A 25 -36.71 31.53 0.48
CA MET A 25 -36.23 31.66 1.87
C MET A 25 -37.29 31.32 2.92
N LYS A 26 -36.90 30.46 3.87
CA LYS A 26 -37.26 30.39 5.31
C LYS A 26 -36.30 29.33 5.91
N LYS A 27 -35.51 29.60 6.97
CA LYS A 27 -35.91 29.81 8.38
C LYS A 27 -36.71 28.64 8.95
N ASP A 28 -36.35 27.97 10.04
CA ASP A 28 -35.21 28.01 11.01
C ASP A 28 -35.20 26.61 11.74
N LEU A 29 -34.29 26.13 12.61
CA LEU A 29 -33.13 26.64 13.38
C LEU A 29 -32.25 25.43 13.89
N PHE A 30 -31.32 25.68 14.83
CA PHE A 30 -30.62 24.77 15.78
C PHE A 30 -29.75 23.56 15.33
N PRO A 31 -28.43 23.61 15.59
CA PRO A 31 -27.56 22.43 15.70
C PRO A 31 -27.35 21.96 17.15
N LEU A 32 -27.25 20.64 17.39
CA LEU A 32 -27.00 20.05 18.70
C LEU A 32 -25.49 19.85 18.99
N THR A 33 -24.86 20.80 19.68
CA THR A 33 -23.54 20.62 20.30
C THR A 33 -23.65 20.23 21.76
N ARG A 34 -23.26 19.00 22.12
CA ARG A 34 -23.11 18.59 23.53
C ARG A 34 -21.77 19.07 24.10
N SER A 35 -21.78 20.14 24.90
CA SER A 35 -20.78 20.37 25.94
C SER A 35 -21.30 19.80 27.26
N LEU A 36 -20.42 19.17 28.05
CA LEU A 36 -20.72 18.82 29.44
C LEU A 36 -20.29 19.99 30.32
N SER A 37 -21.22 20.55 31.08
CA SER A 37 -20.92 21.47 32.18
C SER A 37 -20.41 20.67 33.38
N LEU A 38 -19.36 21.17 34.03
CA LEU A 38 -19.05 20.82 35.41
C LEU A 38 -19.73 21.86 36.29
N SER A 39 -20.60 21.43 37.20
CA SER A 39 -21.18 22.29 38.23
C SER A 39 -20.10 22.65 39.27
N LEU A 40 -20.23 23.86 39.82
CA LEU A 40 -19.40 24.39 40.90
C LEU A 40 -20.33 24.91 42.01
N CYS A 41 -19.75 25.18 43.18
CA CYS A 41 -20.40 25.65 44.42
C CYS A 41 -21.18 24.56 45.18
N LEU A 42 -21.25 24.59 46.51
CA LEU A 42 -20.90 25.67 47.45
C LEU A 42 -19.78 25.32 48.46
N ARG A 43 -19.18 26.39 49.01
CA ARG A 43 -18.35 26.46 50.24
C ARG A 43 -19.29 26.71 51.46
N GLN A 44 -18.92 26.60 52.74
CA GLN A 44 -17.66 26.33 53.47
C GLN A 44 -18.05 25.57 54.79
N ASP A 45 -17.35 25.43 55.92
CA ASP A 45 -16.08 26.00 56.44
C ASP A 45 -15.46 25.14 57.57
N ASN A 46 -14.35 25.62 58.17
CA ASN A 46 -13.85 25.51 59.56
C ASN A 46 -14.00 24.20 60.39
N SER A 47 -13.04 23.75 61.20
CA SER A 47 -11.62 24.16 61.43
C SER A 47 -10.93 23.21 62.44
N CYS A 48 -9.70 22.74 62.19
CA CYS A 48 -8.77 22.24 63.23
C CYS A 48 -7.30 22.13 62.74
N ASP A 49 -6.38 21.90 63.68
CA ASP A 49 -4.93 22.18 63.65
C ASP A 49 -4.00 21.17 62.89
N PRO A 50 -2.67 21.42 62.77
CA PRO A 50 -1.87 20.86 61.68
C PRO A 50 -1.03 19.59 61.96
N SER A 51 -1.10 18.67 60.99
CA SER A 51 -0.06 17.71 60.56
C SER A 51 0.71 16.89 61.61
N GLU A 52 0.27 15.66 61.83
CA GLU A 52 1.19 14.57 62.18
C GLU A 52 2.07 14.21 60.97
N LYS A 53 3.39 14.09 61.18
CA LYS A 53 4.32 13.56 60.17
C LYS A 53 4.46 12.06 60.35
N VAL A 54 3.97 11.28 59.39
CA VAL A 54 4.15 9.82 59.36
C VAL A 54 5.64 9.49 59.24
N ASP A 55 6.18 8.77 60.23
CA ASP A 55 7.57 8.28 60.20
C ASP A 55 7.70 7.08 59.25
N LEU A 56 8.45 7.31 58.16
CA LEU A 56 8.72 6.31 57.13
C LEU A 56 9.85 5.33 57.52
N ASP A 57 10.70 5.66 58.49
CA ASP A 57 11.80 4.80 58.92
C ASP A 57 11.34 3.78 59.97
N ALA A 58 10.38 4.13 60.84
CA ALA A 58 9.62 3.15 61.62
C ALA A 58 8.98 2.07 60.72
N TRP A 59 8.30 2.48 59.64
CA TRP A 59 7.70 1.55 58.65
C TRP A 59 8.73 0.65 57.96
N LYS A 60 9.90 1.19 57.56
CA LYS A 60 10.99 0.37 56.99
C LYS A 60 11.54 -0.65 58.00
N LYS A 61 11.55 -0.33 59.30
CA LYS A 61 12.04 -1.22 60.34
C LYS A 61 11.14 -2.46 60.48
N VAL A 62 9.82 -2.26 60.54
CA VAL A 62 8.82 -3.34 60.58
C VAL A 62 8.93 -4.27 59.36
N MET A 63 9.07 -3.69 58.16
CA MET A 63 9.22 -4.47 56.92
C MET A 63 10.56 -5.22 56.80
N LYS A 64 11.58 -4.86 57.60
CA LYS A 64 12.86 -5.60 57.67
C LYS A 64 12.87 -6.74 58.70
N SER A 65 12.08 -6.64 59.77
CA SER A 65 12.04 -7.68 60.82
C SER A 65 11.35 -8.97 60.40
N GLY A 66 10.57 -8.98 59.31
CA GLY A 66 9.89 -10.18 58.80
C GLY A 66 10.73 -11.03 57.82
N LEU A 67 12.06 -11.00 57.92
CA LEU A 67 12.95 -11.56 56.89
C LEU A 67 14.25 -12.19 57.44
N GLN A 68 14.13 -12.91 58.55
CA GLN A 68 15.07 -13.91 59.05
C GLN A 68 14.23 -15.05 59.69
N GLU A 69 14.49 -16.35 59.47
CA GLU A 69 15.39 -17.01 58.51
C GLU A 69 14.52 -17.93 57.59
N GLU A 70 14.82 -19.13 57.08
CA GLU A 70 15.92 -20.13 57.17
C GLU A 70 16.29 -20.61 55.74
N VAL A 71 17.10 -21.68 55.63
CA VAL A 71 17.44 -22.34 54.35
C VAL A 71 17.34 -23.87 54.50
N GLY A 72 16.70 -24.55 53.53
CA GLY A 72 16.57 -26.03 53.54
C GLY A 72 16.04 -26.65 52.24
N GLU A 73 16.95 -26.88 51.28
CA GLU A 73 16.96 -27.85 50.15
C GLU A 73 15.71 -28.26 49.31
N THR A 74 14.50 -27.77 49.57
CA THR A 74 13.31 -27.98 48.71
C THR A 74 12.93 -26.72 47.90
N VAL A 75 13.88 -25.79 47.78
CA VAL A 75 13.61 -24.37 47.52
C VAL A 75 13.50 -24.01 46.03
N SER A 76 14.08 -24.81 45.12
CA SER A 76 14.19 -24.44 43.69
C SER A 76 12.81 -24.35 43.00
N GLU A 77 12.09 -25.47 42.89
CA GLU A 77 10.77 -25.54 42.25
C GLU A 77 9.74 -24.65 42.97
N ARG A 78 9.80 -24.60 44.31
CA ARG A 78 8.88 -23.77 45.12
C ARG A 78 9.12 -22.26 44.94
N LYS A 79 10.35 -21.84 44.58
CA LYS A 79 10.63 -20.44 44.15
C LYS A 79 10.15 -20.16 42.72
N GLU A 80 10.27 -21.09 41.78
CA GLU A 80 9.75 -20.85 40.42
C GLU A 80 8.22 -20.78 40.38
N LEU A 81 7.53 -21.62 41.15
CA LEU A 81 6.07 -21.58 41.29
C LEU A 81 5.59 -20.26 41.94
N SER A 82 6.21 -19.81 43.03
CA SER A 82 5.85 -18.53 43.66
C SER A 82 6.22 -17.31 42.81
N SER A 83 7.36 -17.34 42.11
CA SER A 83 7.78 -16.29 41.17
C SER A 83 6.82 -16.17 39.97
N SER A 84 6.39 -17.31 39.39
CA SER A 84 5.44 -17.32 38.27
C SER A 84 3.99 -17.03 38.69
N ALA A 85 3.61 -17.28 39.94
CA ALA A 85 2.34 -16.80 40.51
C ALA A 85 2.33 -15.26 40.64
N ALA A 86 3.35 -14.68 41.30
CA ALA A 86 3.49 -13.23 41.44
C ALA A 86 3.59 -12.50 40.08
N ALA A 87 4.15 -13.17 39.06
CA ALA A 87 4.16 -12.66 37.69
C ALA A 87 2.74 -12.56 37.10
N ARG A 88 1.89 -13.59 37.29
CA ARG A 88 0.49 -13.60 36.84
C ARG A 88 -0.34 -12.52 37.56
N GLU A 89 -0.19 -12.38 38.88
CA GLU A 89 -0.84 -11.31 39.65
C GLU A 89 -0.43 -9.90 39.19
N MET A 90 0.87 -9.69 38.90
CA MET A 90 1.35 -8.40 38.38
C MET A 90 0.74 -8.07 37.02
N LEU A 91 0.54 -9.07 36.17
CA LEU A 91 -0.12 -8.91 34.86
C LEU A 91 -1.60 -8.56 35.02
N GLU A 92 -2.30 -9.19 35.97
CA GLU A 92 -3.71 -8.90 36.25
C GLU A 92 -3.91 -7.50 36.84
N MET A 93 -3.07 -7.09 37.81
CA MET A 93 -3.04 -5.70 38.28
C MET A 93 -2.79 -4.70 37.14
N TRP A 94 -1.99 -5.07 36.12
CA TRP A 94 -1.75 -4.19 34.96
C TRP A 94 -2.94 -4.17 33.99
N ARG A 95 -3.71 -5.26 33.84
CA ARG A 95 -5.00 -5.25 33.12
C ARG A 95 -6.01 -4.32 33.79
N LEU A 96 -6.21 -4.49 35.10
CA LEU A 96 -7.10 -3.63 35.91
C LEU A 96 -6.67 -2.15 35.87
N ALA A 97 -5.36 -1.87 35.85
CA ALA A 97 -4.80 -0.53 35.67
C ALA A 97 -4.82 -0.01 34.20
N GLY A 98 -5.61 -0.61 33.31
CA GLY A 98 -5.82 -0.16 31.93
C GLY A 98 -4.57 -0.20 31.03
N ARG A 99 -3.62 -1.11 31.31
CA ARG A 99 -2.41 -1.28 30.47
C ARG A 99 -2.68 -2.22 29.30
N SER A 100 -1.91 -2.03 28.22
CA SER A 100 -1.91 -2.92 27.05
C SER A 100 -1.28 -4.28 27.38
N VAL A 101 -2.06 -5.19 27.95
CA VAL A 101 -1.70 -6.57 28.30
C VAL A 101 -2.58 -7.52 27.49
N PRO A 102 -2.04 -8.63 26.95
CA PRO A 102 -2.85 -9.66 26.27
C PRO A 102 -3.95 -10.25 27.16
N GLU A 103 -4.97 -10.86 26.54
CA GLU A 103 -5.95 -11.71 27.21
C GLU A 103 -5.34 -13.10 27.52
N ASP A 104 -4.70 -13.73 26.54
CA ASP A 104 -4.00 -15.02 26.69
C ASP A 104 -2.47 -14.84 26.68
N ILE A 105 -1.77 -15.47 27.62
CA ILE A 105 -0.30 -15.46 27.73
C ILE A 105 0.17 -16.91 27.98
N SER A 106 0.98 -17.48 27.06
CA SER A 106 1.56 -18.82 27.25
C SER A 106 2.71 -18.80 28.24
N GLU A 107 3.06 -19.95 28.83
CA GLU A 107 4.10 -20.03 29.85
C GLU A 107 5.49 -19.64 29.32
N GLU A 108 5.78 -19.94 28.05
CA GLU A 108 6.96 -19.44 27.32
C GLU A 108 7.03 -17.90 27.31
N GLN A 109 5.88 -17.24 27.11
CA GLN A 109 5.78 -15.77 27.07
C GLN A 109 5.86 -15.18 28.49
N LEU A 110 5.33 -15.88 29.49
CA LEU A 110 5.48 -15.53 30.90
C LEU A 110 6.97 -15.62 31.32
N LYS A 111 7.67 -16.68 30.93
CA LYS A 111 9.12 -16.83 31.14
C LYS A 111 9.90 -15.70 30.46
N THR A 112 9.63 -15.44 29.18
CA THR A 112 10.23 -14.31 28.43
C THR A 112 9.97 -12.94 29.09
N PHE A 113 8.80 -12.75 29.73
CA PHE A 113 8.46 -11.54 30.48
C PHE A 113 9.24 -11.41 31.80
N MET A 114 9.56 -12.53 32.46
CA MET A 114 10.39 -12.55 33.67
C MET A 114 11.87 -12.33 33.35
N GLU A 115 12.36 -12.84 32.21
CA GLU A 115 13.72 -12.64 31.70
C GLU A 115 13.98 -11.19 31.20
N CYS A 116 12.96 -10.33 31.11
CA CYS A 116 13.10 -8.95 30.64
C CYS A 116 13.85 -8.06 31.66
N PRO A 117 15.01 -7.45 31.31
CA PRO A 117 15.91 -6.79 32.27
C PRO A 117 15.42 -5.45 32.84
N SER A 118 14.18 -5.02 32.57
CA SER A 118 13.59 -3.84 33.21
C SER A 118 12.07 -3.79 33.07
N LYS A 119 11.40 -3.09 34.00
CA LYS A 119 9.96 -2.78 33.91
C LYS A 119 9.56 -2.01 32.64
N SER A 120 10.51 -1.35 31.98
CA SER A 120 10.31 -0.68 30.68
C SER A 120 10.40 -1.65 29.49
N ALA A 121 11.26 -2.68 29.57
CA ALA A 121 11.29 -3.78 28.59
C ALA A 121 10.02 -4.63 28.69
N GLN A 122 9.63 -5.03 29.91
CA GLN A 122 8.37 -5.72 30.21
C GLN A 122 7.15 -5.03 29.60
N LYS A 123 6.99 -3.71 29.82
CA LYS A 123 5.89 -2.92 29.24
C LYS A 123 5.92 -2.86 27.71
N LYS A 124 7.10 -2.87 27.07
CA LYS A 124 7.22 -2.97 25.60
C LYS A 124 6.83 -4.35 25.09
N TYR A 125 7.25 -5.41 25.78
CA TYR A 125 6.97 -6.80 25.42
C TYR A 125 5.47 -7.12 25.49
N LEU A 126 4.79 -6.79 26.60
CA LEU A 126 3.35 -6.96 26.72
C LEU A 126 2.57 -6.15 25.67
N LYS A 127 2.99 -4.92 25.38
CA LYS A 127 2.38 -4.11 24.33
C LYS A 127 2.59 -4.72 22.93
N TYR A 128 3.72 -5.36 22.66
CA TYR A 128 3.95 -6.12 21.43
C TYR A 128 2.99 -7.32 21.32
N LEU A 129 2.86 -8.12 22.39
CA LEU A 129 1.95 -9.26 22.41
C LEU A 129 0.49 -8.82 22.25
N TYR A 130 0.05 -7.79 22.96
CA TYR A 130 -1.30 -7.22 22.86
C TYR A 130 -1.61 -6.71 21.45
N LEU A 131 -0.67 -6.01 20.80
CA LEU A 131 -0.83 -5.60 19.40
C LEU A 131 -0.90 -6.81 18.44
N LYS A 132 -0.05 -7.82 18.65
CA LYS A 132 -0.06 -9.08 17.87
C LYS A 132 -1.38 -9.83 17.99
N GLU A 133 -1.99 -9.82 19.18
CA GLU A 133 -3.29 -10.40 19.47
C GLU A 133 -4.43 -9.59 18.81
N LEU A 134 -4.43 -8.26 18.95
CA LEU A 134 -5.36 -7.36 18.25
C LEU A 134 -5.27 -7.51 16.72
N TYR A 135 -4.09 -7.74 16.15
CA TYR A 135 -3.96 -8.03 14.72
C TYR A 135 -4.62 -9.37 14.35
N LYS A 136 -4.43 -10.44 15.14
CA LYS A 136 -5.14 -11.73 14.94
C LYS A 136 -6.66 -11.55 15.02
N LYS A 137 -7.17 -10.87 16.06
CA LYS A 137 -8.61 -10.63 16.25
C LYS A 137 -9.22 -9.78 15.12
N ASN A 138 -8.54 -8.72 14.68
CA ASN A 138 -8.99 -7.92 13.55
C ASN A 138 -8.92 -8.65 12.20
N ASP A 139 -8.01 -9.62 12.03
CA ASP A 139 -7.94 -10.42 10.79
C ASP A 139 -8.99 -11.53 10.77
N LYS A 140 -9.23 -12.22 11.90
CA LYS A 140 -10.39 -13.10 12.10
C LYS A 140 -11.69 -12.38 11.75
N ARG A 141 -11.95 -11.22 12.37
CA ARG A 141 -13.16 -10.45 12.09
C ARG A 141 -13.26 -10.05 10.61
N LYS A 142 -12.16 -9.66 9.96
CA LYS A 142 -12.15 -9.38 8.50
C LYS A 142 -12.39 -10.61 7.63
N ILE A 143 -12.17 -11.83 8.12
CA ILE A 143 -12.48 -13.09 7.44
C ILE A 143 -13.94 -13.46 7.70
N GLU A 144 -14.42 -13.32 8.93
CA GLU A 144 -15.81 -13.51 9.37
C GLU A 144 -16.75 -12.54 8.63
N GLU A 145 -16.51 -11.22 8.68
CA GLU A 145 -17.25 -10.22 7.90
C GLU A 145 -17.22 -10.51 6.38
N LYS A 146 -16.18 -11.17 5.84
CA LYS A 146 -16.12 -11.58 4.42
C LYS A 146 -16.90 -12.87 4.16
N LYS A 147 -17.04 -13.74 5.15
CA LYS A 147 -17.87 -14.96 5.08
C LYS A 147 -19.34 -14.57 5.21
N GLU A 148 -19.68 -13.71 6.17
CA GLU A 148 -21.00 -13.10 6.34
C GLU A 148 -21.42 -12.38 5.06
N ARG A 149 -20.65 -11.40 4.56
CA ARG A 149 -20.97 -10.73 3.27
C ARG A 149 -21.11 -11.68 2.08
N ARG A 150 -20.47 -12.85 2.08
CA ARG A 150 -20.69 -13.88 1.04
C ARG A 150 -22.00 -14.63 1.23
N LEU A 151 -22.33 -15.00 2.47
CA LEU A 151 -23.59 -15.65 2.83
C LEU A 151 -24.77 -14.70 2.61
N GLU A 152 -24.66 -13.44 3.03
CA GLU A 152 -25.59 -12.35 2.71
C GLU A 152 -25.78 -12.20 1.19
N MET A 153 -24.69 -12.15 0.41
CA MET A 153 -24.78 -12.08 -1.05
C MET A 153 -25.39 -13.33 -1.70
N GLN A 154 -25.35 -14.48 -1.02
CA GLN A 154 -25.90 -15.76 -1.48
C GLN A 154 -27.37 -15.94 -1.08
N GLU A 155 -27.77 -15.53 0.13
CA GLU A 155 -29.17 -15.39 0.52
C GLU A 155 -29.89 -14.29 -0.26
N GLN A 156 -29.23 -13.16 -0.49
CA GLN A 156 -29.75 -12.14 -1.38
C GLN A 156 -29.79 -12.65 -2.83
N ALA A 157 -28.92 -13.59 -3.24
CA ALA A 157 -29.06 -14.22 -4.55
C ALA A 157 -30.34 -15.06 -4.63
N SER A 158 -30.54 -16.01 -3.71
CA SER A 158 -31.74 -16.88 -3.71
C SER A 158 -33.04 -16.12 -3.45
N LYS A 159 -33.01 -15.02 -2.69
CA LYS A 159 -34.16 -14.10 -2.52
C LYS A 159 -34.34 -13.14 -3.69
N SER A 160 -33.38 -13.02 -4.62
CA SER A 160 -33.45 -12.11 -5.79
C SER A 160 -33.83 -12.77 -7.11
N ASP A 161 -33.98 -14.10 -7.18
CA ASP A 161 -34.23 -14.81 -8.44
C ASP A 161 -35.53 -14.34 -9.13
N GLU A 162 -36.58 -14.03 -8.36
CA GLU A 162 -37.81 -13.43 -8.92
C GLU A 162 -37.67 -11.92 -9.18
N THR A 163 -36.87 -11.20 -8.39
CA THR A 163 -36.75 -9.72 -8.45
C THR A 163 -35.48 -9.27 -9.14
N LYS A 164 -35.36 -9.64 -10.42
CA LYS A 164 -34.52 -9.02 -11.47
C LYS A 164 -33.30 -8.26 -10.92
N ARG A 165 -32.23 -8.98 -10.59
CA ARG A 165 -30.89 -8.48 -10.24
C ARG A 165 -30.22 -7.75 -11.42
N ASN A 166 -30.83 -6.64 -11.85
CA ASN A 166 -30.58 -5.87 -13.07
C ASN A 166 -30.01 -6.73 -14.21
N SER A 167 -30.85 -7.59 -14.81
CA SER A 167 -30.45 -8.48 -15.92
C SER A 167 -29.64 -7.75 -17.01
N PHE A 168 -30.04 -6.51 -17.33
CA PHE A 168 -29.29 -5.57 -18.18
C PHE A 168 -27.82 -5.43 -17.76
N LEU A 169 -27.50 -5.13 -16.49
CA LEU A 169 -26.11 -4.99 -16.01
C LEU A 169 -25.32 -6.31 -16.14
N CYS A 170 -25.97 -7.46 -15.93
CA CYS A 170 -25.33 -8.77 -16.11
C CYS A 170 -25.02 -9.06 -17.59
N VAL A 171 -25.99 -8.80 -18.49
CA VAL A 171 -25.82 -8.90 -19.94
C VAL A 171 -24.75 -7.93 -20.46
N TRP A 172 -24.69 -6.69 -19.94
CA TRP A 172 -23.66 -5.72 -20.30
C TRP A 172 -22.28 -6.10 -19.76
N ALA A 173 -22.17 -6.63 -18.54
CA ALA A 173 -20.91 -7.15 -18.02
C ALA A 173 -20.38 -8.29 -18.90
N ASN A 174 -21.22 -9.27 -19.23
CA ASN A 174 -20.84 -10.39 -20.09
C ASN A 174 -20.52 -9.94 -21.53
N SER A 175 -21.25 -8.96 -22.05
CA SER A 175 -20.99 -8.39 -23.39
C SER A 175 -19.67 -7.61 -23.46
N MET A 176 -19.35 -6.84 -22.41
CA MET A 176 -18.05 -6.17 -22.28
C MET A 176 -16.92 -7.19 -22.12
N ASP A 177 -17.09 -8.22 -21.27
CA ASP A 177 -16.05 -9.24 -21.06
C ASP A 177 -15.75 -10.03 -22.34
N ARG A 178 -16.79 -10.37 -23.12
CA ARG A 178 -16.64 -10.95 -24.47
C ARG A 178 -15.93 -9.99 -25.44
N ALA A 179 -16.26 -8.69 -25.42
CA ALA A 179 -15.61 -7.70 -26.28
C ALA A 179 -14.13 -7.47 -25.91
N TYR A 180 -13.80 -7.44 -24.62
CA TYR A 180 -12.44 -7.36 -24.13
C TYR A 180 -11.64 -8.62 -24.50
N SER A 181 -12.20 -9.80 -24.28
CA SER A 181 -11.55 -11.07 -24.63
C SER A 181 -11.34 -11.19 -26.15
N TRP A 182 -12.28 -10.70 -26.97
CA TRP A 182 -12.11 -10.61 -28.42
C TRP A 182 -10.96 -9.67 -28.83
N ARG A 183 -10.83 -8.48 -28.21
CA ARG A 183 -9.68 -7.58 -28.48
C ARG A 183 -8.35 -8.24 -28.13
N VAL A 184 -8.27 -8.98 -27.03
CA VAL A 184 -7.02 -9.67 -26.68
C VAL A 184 -6.75 -10.83 -27.65
N ALA A 185 -7.76 -11.61 -28.05
CA ALA A 185 -7.61 -12.64 -29.08
C ALA A 185 -7.14 -12.05 -30.42
N GLN A 186 -7.66 -10.89 -30.84
CA GLN A 186 -7.14 -10.16 -32.00
C GLN A 186 -5.70 -9.68 -31.79
N SER A 187 -5.34 -9.23 -30.58
CA SER A 187 -3.96 -8.83 -30.28
C SER A 187 -2.97 -10.00 -30.33
N MET A 188 -3.39 -11.25 -30.08
CA MET A 188 -2.50 -12.40 -30.22
C MET A 188 -2.00 -12.60 -31.66
N THR A 189 -2.81 -12.22 -32.65
CA THR A 189 -2.47 -12.37 -34.08
C THR A 189 -1.88 -11.09 -34.69
N PHE A 190 -2.38 -9.92 -34.29
CA PHE A 190 -2.07 -8.63 -34.95
C PHE A 190 -1.53 -7.55 -34.01
N GLY A 191 -1.45 -7.80 -32.70
CA GLY A 191 -1.03 -6.83 -31.70
C GLY A 191 0.48 -6.76 -31.55
N GLN A 192 1.00 -5.56 -31.29
CA GLN A 192 2.40 -5.35 -30.93
C GLN A 192 2.80 -6.22 -29.72
N PRO A 193 3.90 -7.01 -29.78
CA PRO A 193 4.36 -7.79 -28.64
C PRO A 193 4.93 -6.93 -27.50
N LEU A 194 4.59 -7.30 -26.26
CA LEU A 194 5.17 -6.77 -25.02
C LEU A 194 5.66 -7.93 -24.16
N VAL A 195 6.96 -7.95 -23.88
CA VAL A 195 7.61 -9.05 -23.16
C VAL A 195 7.76 -8.73 -21.68
N PHE A 196 7.34 -9.67 -20.83
CA PHE A 196 7.71 -9.75 -19.42
C PHE A 196 8.79 -10.82 -19.26
N ASP A 197 10.00 -10.39 -18.89
CA ASP A 197 11.15 -11.26 -18.65
C ASP A 197 11.08 -11.87 -17.24
N MET A 198 10.75 -13.16 -17.17
CA MET A 198 10.51 -13.89 -15.92
C MET A 198 11.78 -14.43 -15.25
N SER A 199 12.97 -14.05 -15.74
CA SER A 199 14.24 -14.62 -15.29
C SER A 199 14.69 -14.26 -13.86
N TYR A 200 13.88 -13.54 -13.07
CA TYR A 200 14.29 -12.86 -11.83
C TYR A 200 13.85 -13.56 -10.53
N GLU A 201 13.38 -14.80 -10.59
CA GLU A 201 12.91 -15.54 -9.40
C GLU A 201 14.00 -15.66 -8.32
N LYS A 202 15.23 -16.00 -8.74
CA LYS A 202 16.37 -16.22 -7.86
C LYS A 202 16.86 -14.92 -7.21
N GLU A 203 16.59 -13.78 -7.84
CA GLU A 203 16.85 -12.45 -7.33
C GLU A 203 15.79 -11.96 -6.33
N MET A 204 14.71 -12.69 -6.04
CA MET A 204 13.59 -12.21 -5.19
C MET A 204 13.26 -13.15 -4.02
N SER A 205 12.80 -12.58 -2.89
CA SER A 205 12.12 -13.40 -1.88
C SER A 205 10.73 -13.82 -2.40
N GLY A 206 10.17 -14.93 -1.91
CA GLY A 206 8.80 -15.35 -2.29
C GLY A 206 7.72 -14.28 -2.02
N ARG A 207 7.95 -13.37 -1.07
CA ARG A 207 7.09 -12.19 -0.83
C ARG A 207 7.20 -11.14 -1.93
N GLU A 208 8.34 -11.04 -2.60
CA GLU A 208 8.57 -10.14 -3.74
C GLU A 208 8.08 -10.77 -5.04
N VAL A 209 8.27 -12.09 -5.24
CA VAL A 209 7.63 -12.85 -6.34
C VAL A 209 6.10 -12.68 -6.32
N ALA A 210 5.46 -12.90 -5.17
CA ALA A 210 4.00 -12.72 -5.03
C ALA A 210 3.52 -11.27 -5.30
N ASN A 211 4.33 -10.26 -4.95
CA ASN A 211 4.02 -8.86 -5.31
C ASN A 211 4.28 -8.55 -6.79
N THR A 212 5.24 -9.24 -7.41
CA THR A 212 5.54 -9.14 -8.85
C THR A 212 4.40 -9.71 -9.66
N VAL A 213 4.00 -10.97 -9.39
CA VAL A 213 2.83 -11.61 -10.00
C VAL A 213 1.59 -10.74 -9.84
N ARG A 214 1.34 -10.18 -8.65
CA ARG A 214 0.20 -9.27 -8.44
C ARG A 214 0.23 -8.01 -9.33
N GLN A 215 1.41 -7.44 -9.63
CA GLN A 215 1.51 -6.31 -10.57
C GLN A 215 1.33 -6.76 -12.03
N ILE A 216 1.76 -7.97 -12.39
CA ILE A 216 1.56 -8.52 -13.74
C ILE A 216 0.08 -8.88 -13.97
N VAL A 217 -0.61 -9.44 -12.97
CA VAL A 217 -2.07 -9.66 -12.99
C VAL A 217 -2.82 -8.33 -13.19
N LEU A 218 -2.42 -7.27 -12.49
CA LEU A 218 -2.98 -5.93 -12.75
C LEU A 218 -2.67 -5.44 -14.17
N SER A 219 -1.45 -5.68 -14.67
CA SER A 219 -1.00 -5.28 -16.01
C SER A 219 -1.80 -5.96 -17.12
N GLU A 220 -1.97 -7.29 -17.07
CA GLU A 220 -2.88 -8.06 -17.93
C GLU A 220 -4.28 -7.45 -17.88
N SER A 221 -4.82 -7.25 -16.67
CA SER A 221 -6.17 -6.75 -16.49
C SER A 221 -6.34 -5.30 -16.95
N PHE A 222 -5.29 -4.50 -17.10
CA PHE A 222 -5.33 -3.20 -17.79
C PHE A 222 -5.24 -3.36 -19.31
N ASN A 223 -4.33 -4.21 -19.80
CA ASN A 223 -4.19 -4.53 -21.23
C ASN A 223 -5.49 -5.05 -21.84
N ARG A 224 -6.17 -5.98 -21.15
CA ARG A 224 -7.46 -6.56 -21.55
C ARG A 224 -8.58 -5.52 -21.70
N ARG A 225 -8.49 -4.37 -21.03
CA ARG A 225 -9.44 -3.24 -21.14
C ARG A 225 -9.02 -2.16 -22.14
N SER A 226 -7.84 -2.27 -22.76
CA SER A 226 -7.39 -1.36 -23.81
C SER A 226 -8.34 -1.36 -25.02
N VAL A 227 -8.32 -0.28 -25.80
CA VAL A 227 -8.91 -0.26 -27.16
C VAL A 227 -8.05 -1.09 -28.10
N ASP A 228 -6.73 -1.01 -27.95
CA ASP A 228 -5.71 -1.71 -28.75
C ASP A 228 -4.67 -2.37 -27.80
N PRO A 229 -4.89 -3.62 -27.36
CA PRO A 229 -3.98 -4.32 -26.44
C PRO A 229 -2.62 -4.66 -27.06
N PHE A 230 -1.61 -4.87 -26.21
CA PHE A 230 -0.40 -5.61 -26.59
C PHE A 230 -0.67 -7.12 -26.60
N HIS A 231 0.03 -7.87 -27.46
CA HIS A 231 0.21 -9.30 -27.21
C HIS A 231 1.19 -9.44 -26.03
N ILE A 232 0.72 -9.96 -24.90
CA ILE A 232 1.58 -10.20 -23.74
C ILE A 232 2.34 -11.51 -23.96
N HIS A 233 3.68 -11.45 -23.81
CA HIS A 233 4.56 -12.61 -23.80
C HIS A 233 5.25 -12.73 -22.44
N PHE A 234 5.20 -13.92 -21.83
CA PHE A 234 5.98 -14.30 -20.66
C PHE A 234 7.14 -15.18 -21.14
N CYS A 235 8.35 -14.62 -21.21
CA CYS A 235 9.56 -15.30 -21.68
C CYS A 235 10.50 -15.63 -20.52
N ASN A 236 11.34 -16.66 -20.69
CA ASN A 236 12.11 -17.29 -19.61
C ASN A 236 11.21 -17.78 -18.45
N PHE A 237 9.94 -18.11 -18.72
CA PHE A 237 8.99 -18.60 -17.72
C PHE A 237 9.17 -20.10 -17.57
N GLN A 238 9.63 -20.56 -16.40
CA GLN A 238 9.76 -21.99 -16.10
C GLN A 238 8.48 -22.53 -15.48
N ASP A 239 8.08 -23.74 -15.87
CA ASP A 239 7.02 -24.46 -15.17
C ASP A 239 7.45 -24.87 -13.75
N ASP A 240 6.46 -25.09 -12.89
CA ASP A 240 6.63 -25.28 -11.43
C ASP A 240 7.42 -24.18 -10.66
N SER A 241 7.73 -23.06 -11.29
CA SER A 241 8.35 -21.88 -10.65
C SER A 241 7.49 -21.28 -9.53
N LEU A 242 8.09 -20.46 -8.65
CA LEU A 242 7.34 -19.64 -7.69
C LEU A 242 6.43 -18.64 -8.42
N TYR A 243 6.82 -18.11 -9.58
CA TYR A 243 5.92 -17.35 -10.44
C TYR A 243 4.68 -18.18 -10.81
N HIS A 244 4.84 -19.38 -11.37
CA HIS A 244 3.71 -20.24 -11.78
C HIS A 244 2.80 -20.54 -10.58
N LYS A 245 3.38 -20.90 -9.43
CA LYS A 245 2.65 -21.18 -8.18
C LYS A 245 1.88 -19.98 -7.63
N GLU A 246 2.35 -18.74 -7.82
CA GLU A 246 1.59 -17.52 -7.48
C GLU A 246 0.55 -17.15 -8.55
N PHE A 247 0.83 -17.35 -9.84
CA PHE A 247 -0.14 -17.13 -10.92
C PHE A 247 -1.37 -18.04 -10.78
N ILE A 248 -1.18 -19.33 -10.45
CA ILE A 248 -2.27 -20.27 -10.18
C ILE A 248 -3.15 -19.79 -9.00
N LYS A 249 -2.56 -19.21 -7.94
CA LYS A 249 -3.34 -18.67 -6.79
C LYS A 249 -4.23 -17.50 -7.20
N HIS A 250 -3.77 -16.69 -8.15
CA HIS A 250 -4.48 -15.53 -8.67
C HIS A 250 -5.58 -15.91 -9.68
N TYR A 251 -5.25 -16.71 -10.70
CA TYR A 251 -6.17 -17.03 -11.81
C TYR A 251 -6.96 -18.34 -11.62
N ARG A 252 -6.48 -19.29 -10.80
CA ARG A 252 -7.04 -20.66 -10.70
C ARG A 252 -7.20 -21.29 -12.09
N GLU A 253 -8.33 -21.95 -12.34
CA GLU A 253 -8.73 -22.56 -13.61
C GLU A 253 -8.74 -21.61 -14.82
N ALA A 254 -8.65 -20.29 -14.61
CA ALA A 254 -8.54 -19.33 -15.70
C ALA A 254 -7.11 -19.19 -16.25
N TRP A 255 -6.08 -19.75 -15.58
CA TRP A 255 -4.68 -19.68 -16.02
C TRP A 255 -4.49 -20.23 -17.43
N GLY A 256 -4.95 -21.47 -17.68
CA GLY A 256 -4.95 -22.09 -19.02
C GLY A 256 -6.00 -21.53 -19.99
N LYS A 257 -6.63 -20.39 -19.66
CA LYS A 257 -7.62 -19.67 -20.48
C LYS A 257 -7.18 -18.23 -20.76
N LEU A 258 -5.98 -17.83 -20.33
CA LEU A 258 -5.45 -16.50 -20.60
C LEU A 258 -4.99 -16.38 -22.05
N LEU A 259 -5.36 -15.27 -22.69
CA LEU A 259 -5.00 -14.94 -24.06
C LEU A 259 -3.66 -14.21 -24.09
N LEU A 260 -2.60 -14.93 -23.72
CA LEU A 260 -1.21 -14.48 -23.71
C LEU A 260 -0.29 -15.67 -24.02
N THR A 261 0.92 -15.39 -24.51
CA THR A 261 1.91 -16.43 -24.83
C THR A 261 2.83 -16.66 -23.64
N VAL A 262 2.95 -17.90 -23.17
CA VAL A 262 3.95 -18.32 -22.15
C VAL A 262 5.01 -19.18 -22.83
N THR A 263 6.29 -18.97 -22.51
CA THR A 263 7.40 -19.78 -23.04
C THR A 263 8.61 -19.80 -22.12
N GLU A 264 9.26 -20.96 -22.03
CA GLU A 264 10.56 -21.12 -21.35
C GLU A 264 11.71 -20.45 -22.13
N GLN A 265 11.54 -20.23 -23.43
CA GLN A 265 12.56 -19.70 -24.33
C GLN A 265 12.93 -18.24 -24.02
N CYS A 266 14.13 -17.82 -24.42
CA CYS A 266 14.52 -16.43 -24.30
C CYS A 266 13.87 -15.58 -25.39
N TYR A 267 13.57 -14.32 -25.09
CA TYR A 267 13.01 -13.38 -26.06
C TYR A 267 13.93 -13.12 -27.26
N THR A 268 15.23 -13.41 -27.16
CA THR A 268 16.19 -13.38 -28.28
C THR A 268 15.97 -14.47 -29.32
N ASP A 269 15.28 -15.54 -28.93
CA ASP A 269 15.10 -16.76 -29.70
C ASP A 269 13.70 -16.77 -30.33
N VAL A 270 12.75 -16.13 -29.64
CA VAL A 270 11.36 -15.90 -30.08
C VAL A 270 11.22 -14.70 -31.04
N PHE A 271 12.09 -13.68 -30.94
CA PHE A 271 11.94 -12.42 -31.67
C PHE A 271 13.24 -11.90 -32.33
N PRO A 272 13.14 -11.18 -33.47
CA PRO A 272 14.27 -10.51 -34.09
C PRO A 272 14.97 -9.54 -33.12
N LYS A 273 16.25 -9.78 -32.88
CA LYS A 273 17.07 -9.10 -31.87
C LYS A 273 17.19 -7.58 -32.09
N ASP A 274 17.13 -7.13 -33.34
CA ASP A 274 17.13 -5.73 -33.76
C ASP A 274 15.83 -4.99 -33.39
N LYS A 275 14.73 -5.72 -33.16
CA LYS A 275 13.44 -5.16 -32.72
C LYS A 275 13.33 -5.05 -31.20
N LEU A 276 14.15 -5.77 -30.44
CA LEU A 276 14.09 -5.82 -28.98
C LEU A 276 14.67 -4.55 -28.31
N ILE A 277 13.88 -3.90 -27.45
CA ILE A 277 14.32 -2.80 -26.59
C ILE A 277 14.04 -3.16 -25.12
N TYR A 278 15.10 -3.35 -24.33
CA TYR A 278 14.97 -3.63 -22.91
C TYR A 278 14.75 -2.33 -22.11
N LEU A 279 13.58 -2.20 -21.47
CA LEU A 279 13.23 -1.05 -20.66
C LEU A 279 13.85 -1.18 -19.26
N THR A 280 14.74 -0.26 -18.91
CA THR A 280 15.38 -0.21 -17.59
C THR A 280 15.74 1.22 -17.22
N ALA A 281 15.45 1.61 -15.97
CA ALA A 281 15.69 2.98 -15.48
C ALA A 281 17.19 3.33 -15.36
N ASP A 282 18.07 2.32 -15.36
CA ASP A 282 19.52 2.48 -15.31
C ASP A 282 20.15 2.67 -16.70
N SER A 283 19.37 2.62 -17.80
CA SER A 283 19.92 2.79 -19.15
C SER A 283 20.41 4.23 -19.40
N PRO A 284 21.61 4.42 -19.99
CA PRO A 284 22.08 5.74 -20.41
C PRO A 284 21.34 6.29 -21.64
N LYS A 285 20.64 5.43 -22.41
CA LYS A 285 19.80 5.88 -23.52
C LYS A 285 18.42 6.26 -22.98
N VAL A 286 17.98 7.49 -23.24
CA VAL A 286 16.63 7.95 -22.87
C VAL A 286 15.68 7.81 -24.06
N MET A 287 14.55 7.12 -23.85
CA MET A 287 13.49 6.93 -24.83
C MET A 287 12.88 8.30 -25.22
N LYS A 288 12.87 8.61 -26.52
CA LYS A 288 12.39 9.90 -27.06
C LYS A 288 10.95 9.83 -27.54
N THR A 289 10.62 8.76 -28.27
CA THR A 289 9.33 8.46 -28.89
C THR A 289 8.94 7.03 -28.55
N PHE A 290 7.66 6.71 -28.68
CA PHE A 290 7.20 5.33 -28.80
C PHE A 290 7.35 4.88 -30.26
N ASP A 291 7.62 3.60 -30.45
CA ASP A 291 7.88 2.96 -31.74
C ASP A 291 7.02 1.69 -31.80
N HIS A 292 6.15 1.59 -32.80
CA HIS A 292 5.19 0.50 -32.95
C HIS A 292 5.80 -0.74 -33.62
N ASP A 293 6.94 -0.61 -34.30
CA ASP A 293 7.67 -1.72 -34.93
C ASP A 293 8.63 -2.45 -33.98
N LYS A 294 8.86 -1.87 -32.79
CA LYS A 294 9.74 -2.39 -31.73
C LYS A 294 8.99 -3.24 -30.72
N ILE A 295 9.73 -4.15 -30.08
CA ILE A 295 9.23 -5.06 -29.06
C ILE A 295 9.90 -4.68 -27.73
N TYR A 296 9.08 -4.22 -26.79
CA TYR A 296 9.57 -3.77 -25.49
C TYR A 296 9.68 -4.94 -24.51
N ILE A 297 10.77 -5.00 -23.74
CA ILE A 297 10.97 -5.97 -22.66
C ILE A 297 10.93 -5.24 -21.32
N ILE A 298 10.15 -5.74 -20.37
CA ILE A 298 10.11 -5.31 -18.98
C ILE A 298 10.64 -6.46 -18.10
N GLY A 299 11.58 -6.17 -17.19
CA GLY A 299 12.03 -7.16 -16.20
C GLY A 299 10.98 -7.42 -15.13
N SER A 300 10.51 -8.65 -14.99
CA SER A 300 9.49 -9.05 -14.01
C SER A 300 10.07 -9.15 -12.60
N MET A 301 10.41 -8.00 -11.99
CA MET A 301 11.02 -7.94 -10.65
C MET A 301 10.43 -6.81 -9.79
N VAL A 302 10.30 -7.05 -8.48
CA VAL A 302 9.85 -6.07 -7.48
C VAL A 302 10.76 -6.10 -6.25
N ASP A 303 11.82 -5.31 -6.29
CA ASP A 303 12.73 -5.13 -5.15
C ASP A 303 12.12 -4.27 -4.03
N ARG A 304 12.22 -4.72 -2.78
CA ARG A 304 12.07 -3.85 -1.59
C ARG A 304 13.28 -2.95 -1.36
N SER A 305 14.47 -3.44 -1.71
CA SER A 305 15.76 -2.74 -1.65
C SER A 305 16.37 -2.74 -3.05
N ILE A 306 16.38 -1.58 -3.70
CA ILE A 306 16.66 -1.41 -5.14
C ILE A 306 18.01 -2.01 -5.54
N LYS A 307 18.00 -2.98 -6.47
CA LYS A 307 19.20 -3.58 -7.06
C LYS A 307 19.51 -2.88 -8.39
N THR A 308 20.17 -1.73 -8.31
CA THR A 308 20.58 -0.95 -9.50
C THR A 308 21.42 -1.78 -10.46
N GLY A 309 21.09 -1.72 -11.75
CA GLY A 309 21.90 -2.27 -12.84
C GLY A 309 21.68 -3.74 -13.18
N VAL A 310 20.88 -4.51 -12.43
CA VAL A 310 20.69 -5.96 -12.69
C VAL A 310 20.10 -6.22 -14.09
N SER A 311 19.00 -5.55 -14.42
CA SER A 311 18.35 -5.67 -15.75
C SER A 311 19.20 -5.07 -16.87
N LEU A 312 19.90 -3.97 -16.62
CA LEU A 312 20.85 -3.38 -17.56
C LEU A 312 22.01 -4.34 -17.87
N ALA A 313 22.55 -5.04 -16.87
CA ALA A 313 23.61 -6.01 -17.06
C ALA A 313 23.13 -7.26 -17.82
N ARG A 314 21.92 -7.76 -17.52
CA ARG A 314 21.28 -8.86 -18.27
C ARG A 314 21.10 -8.51 -19.75
N ALA A 315 20.52 -7.34 -20.04
CA ALA A 315 20.32 -6.87 -21.41
C ALA A 315 21.64 -6.60 -22.16
N LYS A 316 22.67 -6.04 -21.49
CA LYS A 316 24.00 -5.84 -22.07
C LYS A 316 24.72 -7.15 -22.40
N ARG A 317 24.63 -8.18 -21.55
CA ARG A 317 25.20 -9.51 -21.82
C ARG A 317 24.60 -10.16 -23.06
N LEU A 318 23.30 -9.96 -23.28
CA LEU A 318 22.61 -10.41 -24.50
C LEU A 318 22.84 -9.47 -25.71
N GLY A 319 23.53 -8.34 -25.54
CA GLY A 319 23.81 -7.39 -26.61
C GLY A 319 22.56 -6.71 -27.17
N LEU A 320 21.60 -6.35 -26.31
CA LEU A 320 20.35 -5.69 -26.68
C LEU A 320 20.45 -4.16 -26.65
N GLU A 321 19.56 -3.49 -27.40
CA GLU A 321 19.24 -2.10 -27.11
C GLU A 321 18.53 -1.99 -25.75
N THR A 322 18.84 -0.93 -25.01
CA THR A 322 18.21 -0.62 -23.72
C THR A 322 17.73 0.82 -23.72
N ALA A 323 16.65 1.12 -23.01
CA ALA A 323 16.14 2.48 -22.89
C ALA A 323 15.51 2.76 -21.51
N ALA A 324 15.73 3.98 -21.01
CA ALA A 324 15.11 4.53 -19.81
C ALA A 324 13.97 5.49 -20.19
N LEU A 325 12.91 5.54 -19.39
CA LEU A 325 11.84 6.52 -19.58
C LEU A 325 12.36 7.96 -19.32
N PRO A 326 11.88 8.98 -20.06
CA PRO A 326 12.33 10.38 -19.96
C PRO A 326 11.82 11.13 -18.71
N LEU A 327 11.84 10.48 -17.54
CA LEU A 327 11.23 10.98 -16.30
C LEU A 327 11.76 12.37 -15.91
N GLU A 328 13.08 12.63 -15.98
CA GLU A 328 13.66 13.95 -15.65
C GLU A 328 13.34 15.05 -16.68
N LYS A 329 12.97 14.68 -17.92
CA LYS A 329 12.60 15.65 -18.96
C LYS A 329 11.19 16.19 -18.74
N TYR A 330 10.29 15.39 -18.18
CA TYR A 330 8.87 15.71 -18.03
C TYR A 330 8.41 15.94 -16.59
N LEU A 331 9.06 15.35 -15.58
CA LEU A 331 8.65 15.40 -14.17
C LEU A 331 9.72 16.06 -13.30
N LEU A 332 9.34 17.09 -12.54
CA LEU A 332 10.20 17.72 -11.54
C LEU A 332 10.29 16.80 -10.30
N TRP A 333 11.23 15.86 -10.34
CA TRP A 333 11.37 14.79 -9.35
C TRP A 333 11.64 15.31 -7.94
N ASN A 334 11.01 14.69 -6.94
CA ASN A 334 10.99 15.14 -5.56
C ASN A 334 11.37 14.04 -4.56
N SER A 335 10.84 12.82 -4.69
CA SER A 335 11.12 11.76 -3.72
C SER A 335 10.98 10.33 -4.28
N GLY A 336 11.73 9.40 -3.69
CA GLY A 336 11.71 7.98 -4.04
C GLY A 336 12.43 7.64 -5.35
N ALA A 337 12.54 6.34 -5.63
CA ALA A 337 13.29 5.82 -6.77
C ALA A 337 12.51 5.97 -8.09
N LYS A 338 13.28 6.14 -9.18
CA LYS A 338 12.78 6.26 -10.56
C LYS A 338 12.24 4.94 -11.12
N ASN A 339 12.57 3.80 -10.52
CA ASN A 339 11.94 2.52 -10.79
C ASN A 339 10.43 2.62 -10.55
N LEU A 340 9.65 2.26 -11.56
CA LEU A 340 8.20 2.20 -11.55
C LEU A 340 7.76 0.73 -11.36
N THR A 341 6.51 0.52 -10.95
CA THR A 341 5.94 -0.83 -10.85
C THR A 341 5.49 -1.34 -12.22
N LEU A 342 5.29 -2.65 -12.37
CA LEU A 342 4.96 -3.26 -13.66
C LEU A 342 3.61 -2.77 -14.19
N ASP A 343 2.63 -2.55 -13.31
CA ASP A 343 1.34 -1.90 -13.61
C ASP A 343 1.48 -0.44 -14.08
N GLN A 344 2.43 0.32 -13.52
CA GLN A 344 2.74 1.68 -13.96
C GLN A 344 3.40 1.67 -15.34
N MET A 345 4.31 0.72 -15.61
CA MET A 345 4.93 0.53 -16.92
C MET A 345 3.88 0.16 -17.98
N MET A 346 2.97 -0.77 -17.68
CA MET A 346 1.87 -1.14 -18.58
C MET A 346 0.99 0.07 -18.92
N HIS A 347 0.55 0.85 -17.91
CA HIS A 347 -0.22 2.07 -18.14
C HIS A 347 0.52 3.09 -19.02
N ILE A 348 1.82 3.32 -18.77
CA ILE A 348 2.66 4.22 -19.55
C ILE A 348 2.73 3.76 -21.01
N LEU A 349 3.04 2.48 -21.26
CA LEU A 349 3.20 1.95 -22.61
C LEU A 349 1.87 1.92 -23.39
N LEU A 350 0.77 1.54 -22.77
CA LEU A 350 -0.57 1.62 -23.40
C LEU A 350 -0.92 3.06 -23.80
N THR A 351 -0.68 4.03 -22.92
CA THR A 351 -0.97 5.45 -23.19
C THR A 351 -0.07 6.02 -24.29
N LEU A 352 1.18 5.54 -24.39
CA LEU A 352 2.11 5.91 -25.45
C LEU A 352 1.76 5.27 -26.79
N LYS A 353 1.33 4.00 -26.80
CA LYS A 353 0.88 3.29 -28.00
C LYS A 353 -0.33 3.98 -28.65
N ASP A 354 -1.28 4.42 -27.82
CA ASP A 354 -2.51 5.12 -28.24
C ASP A 354 -2.27 6.60 -28.61
N THR A 355 -1.48 7.35 -27.83
CA THR A 355 -1.43 8.83 -27.94
C THR A 355 -0.07 9.42 -28.32
N GLY A 356 1.02 8.67 -28.20
CA GLY A 356 2.40 9.19 -28.31
C GLY A 356 2.81 10.23 -27.24
N ASP A 357 1.91 10.66 -26.35
CA ASP A 357 2.13 11.80 -25.47
C ASP A 357 2.70 11.41 -24.10
N TRP A 358 3.99 11.66 -23.94
CA TRP A 358 4.71 11.52 -22.67
C TRP A 358 4.09 12.27 -21.49
N LYS A 359 3.35 13.38 -21.69
CA LYS A 359 2.70 14.07 -20.56
C LYS A 359 1.58 13.22 -20.00
N LYS A 360 0.62 12.81 -20.84
CA LYS A 360 -0.48 11.90 -20.47
C LYS A 360 0.04 10.60 -19.88
N ALA A 361 0.98 9.95 -20.55
CA ALA A 361 1.54 8.68 -20.09
C ALA A 361 2.19 8.79 -18.70
N LEU A 362 2.86 9.90 -18.40
CA LEU A 362 3.53 10.08 -17.11
C LEU A 362 2.61 10.59 -15.98
N GLU A 363 1.31 10.83 -16.25
CA GLU A 363 0.32 11.05 -15.17
C GLU A 363 0.09 9.81 -14.30
N PHE A 364 0.36 8.62 -14.85
CA PHE A 364 0.32 7.34 -14.11
C PHE A 364 1.51 7.16 -13.15
N VAL A 365 2.53 8.02 -13.19
CA VAL A 365 3.56 8.06 -12.15
C VAL A 365 2.93 8.57 -10.84
N PRO A 366 3.12 7.91 -9.69
CA PRO A 366 2.49 8.34 -8.44
C PRO A 366 2.86 9.78 -8.05
N LYS A 367 1.87 10.68 -7.97
CA LYS A 367 2.01 12.13 -7.72
C LYS A 367 2.89 12.52 -6.51
N ARG A 368 3.11 11.61 -5.55
CA ARG A 368 4.06 11.80 -4.43
C ARG A 368 5.55 11.81 -4.84
N LYS A 369 5.90 11.26 -6.01
CA LYS A 369 7.28 11.16 -6.50
C LYS A 369 7.82 12.47 -7.08
N TYR A 370 6.96 13.37 -7.55
CA TYR A 370 7.33 14.62 -8.25
C TYR A 370 6.54 15.84 -7.72
N CYS A 371 7.01 17.06 -7.98
CA CYS A 371 6.32 18.30 -7.58
C CYS A 371 5.42 18.91 -8.66
N GLY A 372 5.69 18.61 -9.94
CA GLY A 372 4.90 19.05 -11.08
C GLY A 372 5.50 18.58 -12.40
N PHE A 373 4.80 18.84 -13.51
CA PHE A 373 5.38 18.66 -14.84
C PHE A 373 6.35 19.79 -15.19
N VAL A 374 7.36 19.48 -15.98
CA VAL A 374 8.37 20.42 -16.49
C VAL A 374 7.74 21.31 -17.56
N SER A 375 7.55 22.59 -17.23
CA SER A 375 7.00 23.63 -18.12
C SER A 375 8.04 24.66 -18.60
N LYS A 376 9.26 24.60 -18.07
CA LYS A 376 10.40 25.50 -18.33
C LYS A 376 11.72 24.71 -18.31
N PRO A 377 12.85 25.26 -18.79
CA PRO A 377 14.14 24.57 -18.75
C PRO A 377 14.50 24.05 -17.36
N VAL A 378 14.96 22.79 -17.29
CA VAL A 378 15.18 22.06 -16.02
C VAL A 378 16.13 22.79 -15.06
N HIS A 379 17.04 23.62 -15.56
CA HIS A 379 17.98 24.39 -14.74
C HIS A 379 17.28 25.48 -13.88
N GLU A 380 16.24 26.16 -14.42
CA GLU A 380 15.43 27.12 -13.66
C GLU A 380 14.56 26.40 -12.62
N LEU A 381 14.00 25.25 -13.00
CA LEU A 381 13.16 24.45 -12.12
C LEU A 381 13.95 23.80 -10.97
N LYS A 382 15.22 23.43 -11.18
CA LYS A 382 16.11 22.99 -10.09
C LYS A 382 16.41 24.14 -9.11
N LYS A 383 16.63 25.38 -9.60
CA LYS A 383 16.79 26.57 -8.75
C LYS A 383 15.52 26.90 -7.95
N THR A 384 14.34 26.89 -8.57
CA THR A 384 13.08 27.19 -7.86
C THR A 384 12.67 26.06 -6.91
N LEU A 385 12.92 24.79 -7.25
CA LEU A 385 12.69 23.66 -6.33
C LEU A 385 13.59 23.74 -5.09
N SER A 386 14.88 24.08 -5.24
CA SER A 386 15.77 24.25 -4.10
C SER A 386 15.32 25.44 -3.22
N LEU A 387 14.90 26.56 -3.83
CA LEU A 387 14.32 27.70 -3.10
C LEU A 387 13.07 27.29 -2.30
N ILE A 388 12.13 26.57 -2.93
CA ILE A 388 10.90 26.08 -2.28
C ILE A 388 11.22 25.12 -1.13
N ASN A 389 12.21 24.24 -1.29
CA ASN A 389 12.60 23.31 -0.23
C ASN A 389 13.31 24.01 0.93
N THR A 390 14.16 25.00 0.66
CA THR A 390 14.76 25.88 1.68
C THR A 390 13.69 26.68 2.43
N LEU A 391 12.69 27.23 1.74
CA LEU A 391 11.56 27.94 2.35
C LEU A 391 10.67 27.01 3.20
N LYS A 392 10.42 25.77 2.76
CA LYS A 392 9.71 24.74 3.57
C LYS A 392 10.50 24.32 4.81
N LEU A 393 11.82 24.20 4.72
CA LEU A 393 12.71 23.96 5.86
C LEU A 393 12.71 25.14 6.83
N GLY A 394 12.71 26.37 6.31
CA GLY A 394 12.57 27.61 7.08
C GLY A 394 11.25 27.63 7.86
N LYS A 395 10.11 27.47 7.17
CA LYS A 395 8.79 27.42 7.81
C LYS A 395 8.68 26.33 8.87
N ARG A 396 9.17 25.10 8.61
CA ARG A 396 9.23 24.04 9.64
C ARG A 396 10.07 24.42 10.86
N ARG A 397 11.23 25.07 10.68
CA ARG A 397 12.05 25.55 11.81
C ARG A 397 11.34 26.66 12.59
N GLU A 398 10.60 27.53 11.91
CA GLU A 398 9.83 28.62 12.52
C GLU A 398 8.59 28.10 13.28
N GLU A 399 7.86 27.14 12.71
CA GLU A 399 6.76 26.40 13.34
C GLU A 399 7.24 25.68 14.60
N VAL A 400 8.36 24.94 14.53
CA VAL A 400 8.97 24.28 15.70
C VAL A 400 9.41 25.30 16.77
N ARG A 401 9.97 26.44 16.38
CA ARG A 401 10.30 27.54 17.33
C ARG A 401 9.04 28.10 17.99
N LYS A 402 7.96 28.34 17.25
CA LYS A 402 6.66 28.81 17.79
C LYS A 402 6.03 27.75 18.71
N GLN A 403 6.12 26.48 18.36
CA GLN A 403 5.69 25.35 19.21
C GLN A 403 6.48 25.32 20.53
N PHE A 404 7.81 25.46 20.48
CA PHE A 404 8.68 25.54 21.66
C PHE A 404 8.35 26.74 22.55
N ALA A 405 8.23 27.94 21.97
CA ALA A 405 7.88 29.16 22.72
C ALA A 405 6.51 29.03 23.42
N LYS A 406 5.49 28.47 22.73
CA LYS A 406 4.15 28.24 23.27
C LYS A 406 4.15 27.18 24.38
N ASN A 407 5.00 26.17 24.29
CA ASN A 407 5.20 25.17 25.36
C ASN A 407 5.99 25.73 26.55
N TYR A 408 6.94 26.65 26.32
CA TYR A 408 7.73 27.29 27.38
C TYR A 408 6.90 28.28 28.18
N SER A 409 6.13 29.14 27.50
CA SER A 409 5.15 30.05 28.11
C SER A 409 4.15 29.30 29.01
N LYS A 410 3.58 28.18 28.55
CA LYS A 410 2.68 27.35 29.36
C LYS A 410 3.29 26.79 30.65
N LYS A 411 4.62 26.59 30.71
CA LYS A 411 5.31 26.15 31.94
C LYS A 411 5.55 27.29 32.94
N LEU A 412 5.64 28.53 32.47
CA LEU A 412 5.79 29.71 33.32
C LEU A 412 4.47 30.11 33.99
N THR A 413 3.33 29.83 33.34
CA THR A 413 1.98 30.06 33.90
C THR A 413 1.43 28.84 34.67
N GLN A 414 2.30 27.99 35.21
CA GLN A 414 1.96 26.83 36.06
C GLN A 414 2.86 26.75 37.31
N LYS A 415 3.40 27.90 37.71
CA LYS A 415 3.85 28.22 39.07
C LYS A 415 3.02 29.41 39.56
#